data_AF-A0A956HXP0-F1
#
_entry.id   AF-A0A956HXP0-F1
#
_cell.length_a   1.000
_cell.length_b   1.000
_cell.length_c   1.000
_cell.angle_alpha   90.00
_cell.angle_beta   90.00
_cell.angle_gamma   90.00
#
_symmetry.space_group_name_H-M   'P 1'
#
loop_
_entity.id
_entity.type
_entity.pdbx_description
1 polymer ?
#
loop_
_entity_poly.entity_id
_entity_poly.type
_entity_poly.pdbx_seq_one_letter_code
_entity_poly.pdbx_strand_id
1 'polypeptide(L)' 'MSTLKGKTLFITGASRGIGLAIALRAARDGANIVIAAKTTEPHPALPGTIYTAA' A
#
# COMPACT_ATOMS: atom_id res chain seq x y z
N MET A 1 17.53 -11.91 8.89
CA MET A 1 16.31 -11.68 8.07
C MET A 1 16.74 -11.10 6.74
N SER A 2 16.25 -11.65 5.62
CA SER A 2 16.40 -10.99 4.33
C SER A 2 15.60 -9.69 4.36
N THR A 3 16.23 -8.58 3.95
CA THR A 3 15.59 -7.28 3.85
C THR A 3 14.91 -7.13 2.49
N LEU A 4 13.78 -6.40 2.43
CA LEU A 4 13.13 -6.02 1.18
C LEU A 4 13.70 -4.72 0.59
N LYS A 5 14.81 -4.21 1.14
CA LYS A 5 15.43 -2.95 0.76
C LYS A 5 15.68 -2.88 -0.74
N GLY A 6 15.14 -1.84 -1.38
CA GLY A 6 15.29 -1.58 -2.81
C GLY A 6 14.51 -2.53 -3.72
N LYS A 7 13.73 -3.47 -3.18
CA LYS A 7 12.79 -4.27 -3.97
C LYS A 7 11.51 -3.47 -4.19
N THR A 8 10.95 -3.58 -5.39
CA THR A 8 9.66 -2.96 -5.71
C THR A 8 8.55 -3.99 -5.62
N LEU A 9 7.54 -3.72 -4.78
CA LEU A 9 6.37 -4.55 -4.61
C LEU A 9 5.16 -3.87 -5.24
N PHE A 10 4.56 -4.53 -6.22
CA PHE A 10 3.32 -4.10 -6.85
C PHE A 10 2.14 -4.77 -6.17
N ILE A 11 1.32 -4.01 -5.43
CA ILE A 11 0.26 -4.56 -4.58
C ILE A 11 -1.10 -4.04 -5.06
N THR A 12 -1.95 -4.96 -5.51
CA THR A 12 -3.35 -4.65 -5.85
C THR A 12 -4.20 -4.54 -4.59
N GLY A 13 -5.14 -3.59 -4.57
CA GLY A 13 -6.06 -3.41 -3.42
C GLY A 13 -5.39 -2.83 -2.16
N ALA A 14 -4.24 -2.18 -2.28
CA ALA A 14 -3.48 -1.64 -1.13
C ALA A 14 -3.95 -0.27 -0.59
N SER A 15 -5.10 0.25 -1.04
CA SER A 15 -5.62 1.52 -0.50
C SER A 15 -6.12 1.41 0.96
N ARG A 16 -6.40 0.20 1.45
CA ARG A 16 -6.93 -0.07 2.80
C ARG A 16 -6.76 -1.54 3.21
N GLY A 17 -7.12 -1.87 4.45
CA GLY A 17 -7.22 -3.26 4.93
C GLY A 17 -5.91 -4.03 4.87
N ILE A 18 -5.98 -5.32 4.51
CA ILE A 18 -4.83 -6.23 4.51
C ILE A 18 -3.76 -5.80 3.49
N GLY A 19 -4.17 -5.35 2.30
CA GLY A 19 -3.23 -4.88 1.28
C GLY A 19 -2.37 -3.71 1.79
N LEU A 20 -2.99 -2.76 2.49
CA LEU A 20 -2.28 -1.66 3.15
C LEU A 20 -1.37 -2.15 4.27
N ALA A 21 -1.83 -3.09 5.10
CA ALA A 21 -1.00 -3.64 6.18
C ALA A 21 0.26 -4.35 5.65
N ILE A 22 0.14 -5.08 4.55
CA ILE A 22 1.27 -5.72 3.85
C ILE A 22 2.22 -4.64 3.29
N ALA A 23 1.69 -3.63 2.60
CA ALA A 23 2.46 -2.50 2.08
C ALA A 23 3.28 -1.82 3.19
N LEU A 24 2.65 -1.48 4.31
CA LEU A 24 3.31 -0.84 5.45
C LEU A 24 4.36 -1.72 6.12
N ARG A 25 4.13 -3.04 6.19
CA ARG A 25 5.15 -3.96 6.71
C ARG A 25 6.35 -4.03 5.78
N ALA A 26 6.14 -4.12 4.47
CA ALA A 26 7.22 -4.20 3.49
C ALA A 26 7.99 -2.88 3.35
N ALA A 27 7.29 -1.73 3.40
CA ALA A 27 7.90 -0.42 3.41
C ALA A 27 8.85 -0.23 4.60
N ARG A 28 8.49 -0.75 5.79
CA ARG A 28 9.39 -0.78 6.96
C ARG A 28 10.68 -1.57 6.73
N ASP A 29 10.67 -2.54 5.82
CA ASP A 29 11.88 -3.28 5.42
C ASP A 29 12.65 -2.60 4.27
N GLY A 30 12.24 -1.40 3.84
CA GLY A 30 12.90 -0.59 2.81
C GLY A 30 12.43 -0.87 1.38
N ALA A 31 11.29 -1.53 1.20
CA ALA A 31 10.71 -1.77 -0.12
C ALA A 31 10.14 -0.48 -0.75
N ASN A 32 10.22 -0.39 -2.07
CA ASN A 32 9.42 0.55 -2.85
C ASN A 32 8.03 -0.07 -3.07
N ILE A 33 6.96 0.65 -2.79
CA ILE A 33 5.59 0.13 -2.92
C ILE A 33 4.87 0.81 -4.07
N VAL A 34 4.25 0.01 -4.95
CA VAL A 34 3.27 0.49 -5.92
C VAL A 34 1.88 0.08 -5.45
N ILE A 35 1.04 1.08 -5.17
CA ILE A 35 -0.34 0.89 -4.71
C ILE A 35 -1.26 0.93 -5.92
N ALA A 36 -1.80 -0.23 -6.30
CA ALA A 36 -2.76 -0.35 -7.40
C ALA A 36 -4.18 -0.55 -6.85
N ALA A 37 -4.93 0.53 -6.66
CA ALA A 37 -6.33 0.48 -6.22
C ALA A 37 -7.17 1.58 -6.89
N LYS A 38 -8.49 1.39 -6.89
CA LYS A 38 -9.43 2.24 -7.63
C LYS A 38 -9.77 3.57 -6.94
N THR A 39 -9.72 3.62 -5.60
CA THR A 39 -10.22 4.77 -4.84
C THR A 39 -9.18 5.89 -4.81
N THR A 40 -9.35 6.90 -5.66
CA THR A 40 -8.53 8.12 -5.71
C THR A 40 -9.12 9.26 -4.87
N GLU A 41 -10.46 9.36 -4.85
CA GLU A 41 -11.21 10.36 -4.10
C GLU A 41 -11.89 9.73 -2.86
N PRO A 42 -12.15 10.50 -1.79
CA PRO A 42 -12.91 10.01 -0.64
C PRO A 42 -14.26 9.45 -1.05
N HIS A 43 -14.59 8.25 -0.57
CA HIS A 43 -15.84 7.57 -0.90
C HIS A 43 -16.69 7.42 0.37
N PRO A 44 -18.00 7.74 0.33
CA PRO A 44 -18.83 7.80 1.54
C PRO A 44 -18.89 6.49 2.33
N ALA A 45 -18.84 5.34 1.64
CA ALA A 45 -18.86 4.03 2.28
C ALA A 45 -17.47 3.40 2.50
N LEU A 46 -16.37 4.02 2.03
CA LEU A 46 -15.05 3.37 2.03
C LEU A 46 -13.97 4.31 2.59
N PRO A 47 -13.21 3.89 3.61
CA PRO A 47 -12.18 4.73 4.21
C PRO A 47 -10.93 4.79 3.34
N GLY A 48 -10.27 5.96 3.32
CA GLY A 48 -8.96 6.14 2.68
C GLY A 48 -8.99 6.07 1.15
N THR A 49 -7.89 6.51 0.54
CA THR A 49 -7.63 6.54 -0.89
C THR A 49 -6.22 6.03 -1.17
N ILE A 50 -5.83 5.93 -2.44
CA ILE A 50 -4.42 5.65 -2.79
C ILE A 50 -3.46 6.73 -2.28
N TYR A 51 -3.93 7.97 -2.10
CA TYR A 51 -3.10 9.09 -1.64
C TYR A 51 -2.93 9.12 -0.12
N THR A 52 -3.90 8.64 0.64
CA THR A 52 -3.77 8.50 2.10
C THR A 52 -3.02 7.25 2.52
N ALA A 53 -2.73 6.35 1.57
CA ALA A 53 -2.01 5.09 1.79
C ALA A 53 -0.49 5.22 1.60
N ALA A 54 -0.02 6.38 1.10
CA ALA A 54 1.38 6.70 0.86
C ALA A 54 1.95 7.60 1.97
#